data_AF-A0A6B0DM41-F1
#
_entry.id   AF-A0A6B0DM41-F1
#
_cell.length_a   1.000
_cell.length_b   1.000
_cell.length_c   1.000
_cell.angle_alpha   90.00
_cell.angle_beta   90.00
_cell.angle_gamma   90.00
#
_symmetry.space_group_name_H-M   'P 1'
#
loop_
_entity.id
_entity.type
_entity.pdbx_description
1 polymer ?
#
loop_
_entity_poly.entity_id
_entity_poly.type
_entity_poly.pdbx_seq_one_letter_code
_entity_poly.pdbx_strand_id
1 'polypeptide(L)'
;MADNEIIINIPMRRLKLISRRRRSNVAIRIIELHVSKHLKIPLENVWIDPKLNEIIWKRGIEKPPSRISVKVVKYPEENTAEVYAA
;
A
#
# COMPACT_ATOMS: atom_id res chain seq x y z
N MET A 1 10.87 18.84 -6.95
CA MET A 1 11.41 18.36 -5.66
C MET A 1 10.31 17.58 -4.97
N ALA A 2 10.60 16.43 -4.34
CA ALA A 2 9.58 15.68 -3.61
C ALA A 2 9.18 16.48 -2.35
N ASP A 3 8.00 17.08 -2.36
CA ASP A 3 7.66 18.08 -1.35
C ASP A 3 7.25 17.49 0.00
N ASN A 4 6.76 16.24 0.04
CA ASN A 4 6.31 15.63 1.29
C ASN A 4 6.51 14.12 1.33
N GLU A 5 7.31 13.67 2.30
CA GLU A 5 7.42 12.29 2.72
C GLU A 5 6.52 12.05 3.93
N ILE A 6 5.65 11.05 3.87
CA ILE A 6 4.71 10.72 4.95
C ILE A 6 4.83 9.23 5.26
N ILE A 7 4.98 8.88 6.54
CA ILE A 7 4.89 7.49 6.99
C ILE A 7 3.44 7.21 7.39
N ILE A 8 2.82 6.23 6.72
CA ILE A 8 1.44 5.83 6.95
C ILE A 8 1.42 4.40 7.48
N ASN A 9 0.69 4.21 8.59
CA ASN A 9 0.47 2.89 9.16
C ASN A 9 -0.86 2.32 8.69
N ILE A 10 -0.82 1.30 7.83
CA ILE A 10 -2.00 0.71 7.19
C ILE A 10 -2.44 -0.54 7.96
N PRO A 11 -3.64 -0.54 8.58
CA PRO A 11 -4.18 -1.72 9.24
C PRO A 11 -4.87 -2.64 8.23
N MET A 12 -4.47 -3.92 8.19
CA MET A 12 -5.03 -4.94 7.29
C MET A 12 -6.22 -5.70 7.88
N ARG A 13 -6.94 -5.11 8.85
CA ARG A 13 -8.03 -5.77 9.58
C ARG A 13 -9.13 -6.29 8.63
N ARG A 14 -9.39 -5.58 7.53
CA ARG A 14 -10.38 -5.94 6.51
C ARG A 14 -10.09 -7.26 5.81
N LEU A 15 -8.82 -7.71 5.78
CA LEU A 15 -8.43 -8.99 5.17
C LEU A 15 -9.04 -10.22 5.86
N LYS A 16 -9.46 -10.08 7.13
CA LYS A 16 -10.11 -11.17 7.85
C LYS A 16 -11.45 -11.56 7.25
N LEU A 17 -12.13 -10.63 6.58
CA LEU A 17 -13.42 -10.85 5.91
C LEU A 17 -13.28 -11.60 4.58
N ILE A 18 -12.05 -11.73 4.07
CA ILE A 18 -11.76 -12.29 2.75
C ILE A 18 -11.26 -13.73 2.90
N SER A 19 -11.57 -14.57 1.92
CA SER A 19 -11.07 -15.94 1.84
C SER A 19 -9.54 -15.98 1.89
N ARG A 20 -8.98 -16.96 2.61
CA ARG A 20 -7.54 -17.03 2.87
C ARG A 20 -6.71 -16.95 1.59
N ARG A 21 -7.11 -17.68 0.55
CA ARG A 21 -6.44 -17.77 -0.75
C ARG A 21 -6.40 -16.47 -1.57
N ARG A 22 -7.03 -15.38 -1.12
CA ARG A 22 -7.04 -14.09 -1.83
C ARG A 22 -6.46 -12.94 -1.01
N ARG A 23 -5.98 -13.20 0.21
CA ARG A 23 -5.64 -12.13 1.16
C ARG A 23 -4.47 -11.28 0.70
N SER A 24 -3.37 -11.87 0.25
CA SER A 24 -2.20 -11.07 -0.19
C SER A 24 -2.53 -10.23 -1.43
N ASN A 25 -3.28 -10.78 -2.38
CA ASN A 25 -3.79 -10.02 -3.54
C ASN A 25 -4.61 -8.79 -3.10
N VAL A 26 -5.54 -8.97 -2.16
CA VAL A 26 -6.38 -7.86 -1.69
C VAL A 26 -5.61 -6.92 -0.76
N ALA A 27 -4.54 -7.38 -0.10
CA ALA A 27 -3.71 -6.52 0.75
C ALA A 27 -3.09 -5.38 -0.07
N ILE A 28 -2.56 -5.69 -1.25
CA ILE A 28 -2.02 -4.68 -2.19
C ILE A 28 -3.12 -3.68 -2.55
N ARG A 29 -4.30 -4.16 -2.93
CA ARG A 29 -5.44 -3.29 -3.27
C ARG A 29 -5.87 -2.40 -2.10
N ILE A 30 -5.80 -2.89 -0.88
CA ILE A 30 -6.09 -2.08 0.32
C ILE A 30 -5.05 -0.97 0.48
N ILE A 31 -3.77 -1.23 0.19
CA ILE A 31 -2.71 -0.21 0.24
C ILE A 31 -3.01 0.89 -0.78
N GLU A 32 -3.28 0.52 -2.04
CA GLU A 32 -3.64 1.48 -3.10
C GLU A 32 -4.81 2.37 -2.68
N LEU A 33 -5.90 1.75 -2.21
CA LEU A 33 -7.10 2.45 -1.77
C LEU A 33 -6.84 3.37 -0.57
N HIS A 34 -5.99 2.93 0.36
CA HIS A 34 -5.66 3.72 1.54
C HIS A 34 -4.84 4.95 1.15
N VAL A 35 -3.81 4.76 0.33
CA VAL A 35 -2.94 5.85 -0.16
C VAL A 35 -3.74 6.85 -0.99
N SER A 36 -4.54 6.37 -1.95
CA SER A 36 -5.41 7.21 -2.77
C SER A 36 -6.39 8.04 -1.93
N LYS A 37 -7.03 7.43 -0.93
CA LYS A 37 -7.97 8.13 -0.04
C LYS A 37 -7.28 9.22 0.80
N HIS A 38 -6.12 8.93 1.37
CA HIS A 38 -5.42 9.86 2.26
C HIS A 38 -4.74 11.01 1.51
N LEU A 39 -4.17 10.73 0.32
CA LEU A 39 -3.44 11.72 -0.46
C LEU A 39 -4.29 12.43 -1.52
N LYS A 40 -5.54 11.98 -1.72
CA LYS A 40 -6.50 12.46 -2.74
C LYS A 40 -5.94 12.34 -4.15
N ILE A 41 -5.35 11.17 -4.44
CA ILE A 41 -4.71 10.85 -5.73
C ILE A 41 -5.55 9.77 -6.42
N PRO A 42 -5.75 9.83 -7.75
CA PRO A 42 -6.43 8.77 -8.48
C PRO A 42 -5.68 7.43 -8.33
N LEU A 43 -6.42 6.34 -8.30
CA LEU A 43 -5.86 5.01 -8.00
C LEU A 43 -4.79 4.56 -9.02
N GLU A 44 -4.92 5.03 -10.27
CA GLU A 44 -4.05 4.70 -11.39
C GLU A 44 -2.66 5.34 -11.27
N ASN A 45 -2.53 6.40 -10.47
CA ASN A 45 -1.28 7.13 -10.26
C ASN A 45 -0.55 6.68 -8.97
N VAL A 46 -0.96 5.56 -8.37
CA VAL A 46 -0.31 5.00 -7.19
C VAL A 46 0.65 3.89 -7.61
N TRP A 47 1.94 4.17 -7.51
CA TRP A 47 2.99 3.20 -7.81
C TRP A 47 3.48 2.56 -6.53
N ILE A 48 3.47 1.22 -6.50
CA ILE A 48 3.95 0.43 -5.38
C ILE A 48 5.31 -0.14 -5.72
N ASP A 49 6.30 0.10 -4.85
CA ASP A 49 7.62 -0.48 -4.99
C ASP A 49 7.57 -2.02 -4.90
N PRO A 50 8.29 -2.75 -5.77
CA PRO A 50 8.32 -4.21 -5.74
C PRO A 50 8.76 -4.80 -4.40
N LYS A 51 9.65 -4.15 -3.64
CA LYS A 51 10.08 -4.67 -2.33
C LYS A 51 8.93 -4.69 -1.33
N LEU A 52 8.03 -3.70 -1.41
CA LEU A 52 6.82 -3.70 -0.57
C LEU A 52 5.94 -4.92 -0.91
N ASN A 53 5.81 -5.24 -2.20
CA ASN A 53 5.10 -6.42 -2.63
C ASN A 53 5.76 -7.70 -2.07
N GLU A 54 7.08 -7.84 -2.18
CA GLU A 54 7.80 -9.00 -1.62
C GLU A 54 7.56 -9.17 -0.11
N ILE A 55 7.52 -8.07 0.66
CA ILE A 55 7.23 -8.11 2.10
C ILE A 55 5.81 -8.64 2.37
N ILE A 56 4.83 -8.20 1.58
CA ILE A 56 3.44 -8.66 1.69
C ILE A 56 3.35 -10.16 1.38
N TRP A 57 4.09 -10.61 0.36
CA TRP A 57 4.09 -12.00 -0.11
C TRP A 57 5.06 -12.92 0.63
N LYS A 58 5.89 -12.41 1.55
CA LYS A 58 6.90 -13.17 2.30
C LYS A 58 6.35 -14.42 3.01
N ARG A 59 5.08 -14.40 3.41
CA ARG A 59 4.38 -15.52 4.09
C ARG A 59 3.38 -16.25 3.19
N GLY A 60 3.46 -16.04 1.87
CA GLY A 60 2.56 -16.60 0.86
C GLY A 60 1.23 -15.86 0.75
N ILE A 61 0.29 -16.46 0.01
CA ILE A 61 -0.99 -15.84 -0.37
C ILE A 61 -1.99 -15.70 0.79
N GLU A 62 -1.85 -16.53 1.84
CA GLU A 62 -2.84 -16.64 2.91
C GLU A 62 -2.60 -15.75 4.13
N LYS A 63 -1.34 -15.36 4.35
CA LYS A 63 -0.89 -14.75 5.62
C LYS A 63 -0.13 -13.43 5.41
N PRO A 64 -0.72 -12.43 4.73
CA PRO A 64 -0.10 -11.12 4.65
C PRO A 64 0.06 -10.49 6.05
N PRO A 65 0.98 -9.53 6.22
CA PRO A 65 1.16 -8.78 7.46
C PRO A 65 -0.15 -8.14 7.95
N SER A 66 -0.37 -8.12 9.28
CA SER A 66 -1.58 -7.54 9.88
C SER A 66 -1.56 -6.01 9.92
N ARG A 67 -0.36 -5.43 9.93
CA ARG A 67 -0.07 -4.00 9.83
C ARG A 67 1.16 -3.84 8.96
N ILE A 68 1.17 -2.78 8.16
CA ILE A 68 2.33 -2.41 7.37
C ILE A 68 2.53 -0.90 7.46
N SER A 69 3.75 -0.50 7.75
CA SER A 69 4.19 0.89 7.71
C SER A 69 4.72 1.13 6.30
N VAL A 70 4.17 2.13 5.61
CA VAL A 70 4.60 2.50 4.27
C VAL A 70 5.06 3.94 4.27
N LYS A 71 6.18 4.19 3.62
CA LYS A 71 6.65 5.55 3.35
C LYS A 71 6.09 5.95 2.00
N VAL A 72 5.31 7.03 1.96
CA VAL A 72 4.73 7.54 0.72
C VAL A 72 5.37 8.86 0.36
N VAL A 73 5.79 8.96 -0.89
CA VAL A 73 6.33 10.19 -1.48
C VAL A 73 5.30 10.71 -2.47
N LYS A 74 4.83 11.94 -2.26
CA LYS A 74 3.85 12.59 -3.15
C LYS A 74 4.55 13.58 -4.09
N TYR A 75 4.23 13.47 -5.38
CA TYR A 75 4.65 14.40 -6.41
C TYR A 75 3.45 15.26 -6.83
N PRO A 76 3.37 16.54 -6.42
CA PRO A 76 2.22 17.40 -6.70
C PRO A 76 2.13 17.81 -8.19
N GLU A 77 3.25 17.92 -8.88
CA GLU A 77 3.34 18.30 -10.30
C GLU A 77 2.60 17.31 -11.21
N GLU A 78 2.79 16.01 -10.98
CA GLU A 78 2.20 14.93 -11.79
C GLU A 78 1.03 14.21 -11.08
N ASN A 79 0.63 14.69 -9.91
CA ASN A 79 -0.37 14.07 -9.03
C ASN A 79 -0.16 12.55 -8.89
N THR A 80 1.08 12.16 -8.62
CA THR A 80 1.53 10.75 -8.54
C THR A 80 2.07 10.46 -7.14
N ALA A 81 1.86 9.24 -6.66
CA ALA A 81 2.39 8.77 -5.38
C ALA A 81 3.23 7.51 -5.56
N GLU A 82 4.44 7.52 -4.99
CA GLU A 82 5.31 6.36 -4.89
C GLU A 82 5.30 5.83 -3.46
N VAL A 83 5.07 4.52 -3.32
CA VAL A 83 4.89 3.85 -2.03
C VAL A 83 6.04 2.87 -1.79
N TYR A 84 6.80 3.14 -0.74
CA TYR A 84 7.95 2.36 -0.29
C TYR A 84 7.62 1.63 1.01
N ALA A 85 8.34 0.53 1.26
CA ALA A 85 8.38 -0.06 2.59
C ALA A 85 9.10 0.90 3.56
N ALA A 86 8.46 1.19 4.70
CA ALA A 86 9.08 1.98 5.77
C ALA A 86 10.00 1.13 6.64
#